data_AF-A0A8X6S4N9-F1
#
_entry.id   AF-A0A8X6S4N9-F1
#
_cell.length_a   1.000
_cell.length_b   1.000
_cell.length_c   1.000
_cell.angle_alpha   90.00
_cell.angle_beta   90.00
_cell.angle_gamma   90.00
#
_symmetry.space_group_name_H-M   'P 1'
#
loop_
_entity.id
_entity.type
_entity.pdbx_description
1 polymer ?
#
loop_
_entity_poly.entity_id
_entity_poly.type
_entity_poly.pdbx_seq_one_letter_code
_entity_poly.pdbx_strand_id
1 'polypeptide(L)'
;MATGSHLTPIYSRSQRRPVVENVDKLTEIIEIDRHVSSRSIAQELKIDHKTVLSHLRKVGFKKKLHVWVSHQLTPKNLMARISICDTLAKRNEIDTFLKLMVTGDEKRVTYYNIVRKRSWSKCGEAAQTVAKPELTAKKVLLCIWWDWKGIIY
;
A
#
# COMPACT_ATOMS: atom_id res chain seq x y z
N MET A 1 -69.94 2.72 33.90
CA MET A 1 -69.13 1.50 33.65
C MET A 1 -68.24 1.79 32.46
N ALA A 2 -66.93 1.84 32.69
CA ALA A 2 -65.91 2.25 31.74
C ALA A 2 -65.04 1.04 31.38
N THR A 3 -64.87 0.76 30.08
CA THR A 3 -63.85 -0.12 29.49
C THR A 3 -63.90 0.12 27.97
N GLY A 4 -62.84 0.23 27.19
CA GLY A 4 -61.40 0.26 27.44
C GLY A 4 -60.74 0.71 26.13
N SER A 5 -59.74 1.57 26.23
CA SER A 5 -58.90 2.04 25.14
C SER A 5 -58.01 0.89 24.62
N HIS A 6 -58.16 0.52 23.35
CA HIS A 6 -57.26 -0.44 22.72
C HIS A 6 -56.00 0.30 22.22
N LEU A 7 -54.99 0.37 23.08
CA LEU A 7 -53.63 0.77 22.71
C LEU A 7 -52.95 -0.37 21.93
N THR A 8 -52.36 -0.04 20.79
CA THR A 8 -51.48 -0.92 20.01
C THR A 8 -50.14 -1.14 20.73
N PRO A 9 -49.57 -2.35 20.75
CA PRO A 9 -48.14 -2.52 20.99
C PRO A 9 -47.41 -2.67 19.65
N ILE A 10 -46.61 -1.67 19.32
CA ILE A 10 -45.61 -1.73 18.25
C ILE A 10 -44.54 -2.73 18.71
N TYR A 11 -44.44 -3.87 18.03
CA TYR A 11 -43.45 -4.89 18.37
C TYR A 11 -42.04 -4.32 18.24
N SER A 12 -41.23 -4.63 19.24
CA SER A 12 -39.91 -4.08 19.53
C SER A 12 -38.93 -4.24 18.37
N ARG A 13 -38.22 -3.16 18.07
CA ARG A 13 -37.02 -3.15 17.22
C ARG A 13 -35.98 -4.01 17.94
N SER A 14 -35.74 -5.22 17.44
CA SER A 14 -34.68 -6.13 17.90
C SER A 14 -33.40 -5.35 18.22
N GLN A 15 -32.84 -5.50 19.43
CA GLN A 15 -31.54 -4.94 19.81
C GLN A 15 -30.48 -5.42 18.80
N ARG A 16 -30.23 -4.63 17.76
CA ARG A 16 -29.07 -4.83 16.90
C ARG A 16 -27.85 -4.52 17.75
N ARG A 17 -26.90 -5.46 17.84
CA ARG A 17 -25.56 -5.21 18.39
C ARG A 17 -25.02 -3.87 17.84
N PRO A 18 -24.38 -3.01 18.64
CA PRO A 18 -23.89 -1.72 18.17
C PRO A 18 -22.90 -1.93 17.02
N VAL A 19 -23.35 -1.68 15.79
CA VAL A 19 -22.51 -1.80 14.58
C VAL A 19 -21.34 -0.82 14.66
N VAL A 20 -21.56 0.30 15.37
CA VAL A 20 -20.59 1.38 15.60
C VAL A 20 -19.39 0.87 16.42
N GLU A 21 -19.62 0.24 17.58
CA GLU A 21 -18.53 -0.25 18.45
C GLU A 21 -17.61 -1.27 17.75
N ASN A 22 -18.15 -2.07 16.82
CA ASN A 22 -17.36 -3.05 16.07
C ASN A 22 -16.52 -2.40 14.95
N VAL A 23 -16.93 -1.25 14.43
CA VAL A 23 -16.18 -0.50 13.41
C VAL A 23 -15.01 0.24 14.04
N ASP A 24 -15.21 0.83 15.23
CA ASP A 24 -14.16 1.55 15.96
C ASP A 24 -13.03 0.59 16.36
N LYS A 25 -13.38 -0.55 16.99
CA LYS A 25 -12.41 -1.60 17.36
C LYS A 25 -11.66 -2.17 16.16
N LEU A 26 -12.34 -2.36 15.03
CA LEU A 26 -11.71 -2.83 13.79
C LEU A 26 -10.70 -1.82 13.24
N THR A 27 -11.00 -0.53 13.35
CA THR A 27 -10.11 0.55 12.92
C THR A 27 -8.89 0.64 13.82
N GLU A 28 -9.08 0.54 15.14
CA GLU A 28 -8.01 0.49 16.14
C GLU A 28 -7.01 -0.65 15.88
N ILE A 29 -7.51 -1.88 15.63
CA ILE A 29 -6.63 -3.03 15.30
C ILE A 29 -5.76 -2.76 14.06
N ILE A 30 -6.30 -2.05 13.06
CA ILE A 30 -5.57 -1.73 11.82
C ILE A 30 -4.56 -0.60 12.01
N GLU A 31 -4.87 0.35 12.89
CA GLU A 31 -3.93 1.41 13.25
C GLU A 31 -2.73 0.87 14.02
N ILE A 32 -2.94 -0.13 14.88
CA ILE A 32 -1.88 -0.85 15.59
C ILE A 32 -1.05 -1.70 14.61
N ASP A 33 -1.69 -2.53 13.79
CA ASP A 33 -1.01 -3.35 12.79
C ASP A 33 -1.71 -3.30 11.42
N ARG A 34 -1.13 -2.53 10.49
CA ARG A 34 -1.62 -2.42 9.11
C ARG A 34 -1.48 -3.72 8.30
N HIS A 35 -0.72 -4.69 8.80
CA HIS A 35 -0.51 -5.98 8.13
C HIS A 35 -1.51 -7.06 8.55
N VAL A 36 -2.28 -6.84 9.61
CA VAL A 36 -3.27 -7.79 10.13
C VAL A 36 -4.17 -8.38 9.05
N SER A 37 -4.45 -9.67 9.14
CA SER A 37 -5.35 -10.35 8.21
C SER A 37 -6.81 -10.15 8.62
N SER A 38 -7.72 -10.08 7.64
CA SER A 38 -9.16 -9.98 7.93
C SER A 38 -9.71 -11.20 8.68
N ARG A 39 -9.05 -12.36 8.57
CA ARG A 39 -9.39 -13.56 9.34
C ARG A 39 -8.97 -13.45 10.81
N SER A 40 -7.80 -12.87 11.07
CA SER A 40 -7.33 -12.58 12.44
C SER A 40 -8.27 -11.60 13.14
N ILE A 41 -8.65 -10.51 12.45
CA ILE A 41 -9.64 -9.55 12.97
C ILE A 41 -10.96 -10.25 13.28
N ALA A 42 -11.43 -11.13 12.39
CA ALA A 42 -12.68 -11.88 12.59
C ALA A 42 -12.65 -12.76 13.84
N GLN A 43 -11.51 -13.44 14.09
CA GLN A 43 -11.30 -14.27 15.27
C GLN A 43 -11.23 -13.44 16.55
N GLU A 44 -10.47 -12.35 16.54
CA GLU A 44 -10.28 -11.46 17.68
C GLU A 44 -11.59 -10.78 18.11
N LEU A 45 -12.33 -10.23 17.14
CA LEU A 45 -13.61 -9.57 17.39
C LEU A 45 -14.78 -10.55 17.49
N LYS A 46 -14.55 -11.85 17.28
CA LYS A 46 -15.57 -12.92 17.26
C LYS A 46 -16.76 -12.58 16.35
N ILE A 47 -16.47 -12.04 15.16
CA ILE A 47 -17.46 -11.69 14.13
C ILE A 47 -17.17 -12.45 12.84
N ASP A 48 -18.21 -12.64 12.02
CA ASP A 48 -18.05 -13.35 10.75
C ASP A 48 -17.08 -12.63 9.79
N HIS A 49 -16.27 -13.40 9.07
CA HIS A 49 -15.24 -12.88 8.15
C HIS A 49 -15.82 -11.99 7.05
N LYS A 50 -17.02 -12.31 6.52
CA LYS A 50 -17.67 -11.47 5.50
C LYS A 50 -18.10 -10.13 6.09
N THR A 51 -18.50 -10.11 7.36
CA THR A 51 -18.85 -8.86 8.08
C THR A 51 -17.63 -7.95 8.19
N VAL A 52 -16.46 -8.49 8.56
CA VAL A 52 -15.18 -7.75 8.56
C VAL A 52 -14.89 -7.16 7.19
N LEU A 53 -14.97 -7.97 6.13
CA LEU A 53 -14.71 -7.49 4.76
C LEU A 53 -15.68 -6.39 4.32
N SER A 54 -16.96 -6.50 4.69
CA SER A 54 -17.98 -5.49 4.42
C SER A 54 -17.66 -4.17 5.14
N HIS A 55 -17.31 -4.24 6.43
CA HIS A 55 -16.95 -3.06 7.21
C HIS A 55 -15.67 -2.39 6.69
N LEU A 56 -14.62 -3.15 6.38
CA LEU A 56 -13.39 -2.60 5.79
C LEU A 56 -13.67 -1.80 4.52
N ARG A 57 -14.53 -2.33 3.63
CA ARG A 57 -14.91 -1.61 2.40
C ARG A 57 -15.70 -0.35 2.71
N LYS A 58 -16.62 -0.38 3.68
CA LYS A 58 -17.43 0.78 4.07
C LYS A 58 -16.59 1.91 4.67
N VAL A 59 -15.58 1.58 5.46
CA VAL A 59 -14.66 2.54 6.09
C VAL A 59 -13.57 3.02 5.11
N GLY A 60 -13.49 2.41 3.92
CA GLY A 60 -12.56 2.82 2.86
C GLY A 60 -11.21 2.10 2.88
N PHE A 61 -11.00 1.13 3.77
CA PHE A 61 -9.80 0.31 3.79
C PHE A 61 -9.75 -0.63 2.58
N LYS A 62 -8.61 -0.62 1.89
CA LYS A 62 -8.29 -1.53 0.79
C LYS A 62 -6.89 -2.07 0.99
N LYS A 63 -6.71 -3.39 0.81
CA LYS A 63 -5.36 -3.98 0.81
C LYS A 63 -4.60 -3.47 -0.41
N LYS A 64 -3.43 -2.87 -0.16
CA LYS A 64 -2.48 -2.44 -1.18
C LYS A 64 -1.17 -3.20 -0.97
N LEU A 65 -0.45 -3.45 -2.05
CA LEU A 65 0.92 -3.93 -1.94
C LEU A 65 1.80 -2.75 -1.50
N HIS A 66 2.67 -3.00 -0.53
CA HIS A 66 3.67 -2.03 -0.12
C HIS A 66 4.65 -1.78 -1.26
N VAL A 67 5.15 -0.55 -1.33
CA VAL A 67 6.18 -0.16 -2.30
C VAL A 67 7.53 -0.62 -1.76
N TRP A 68 8.31 -1.30 -2.60
CA TRP A 68 9.69 -1.63 -2.26
C TRP A 68 10.53 -0.36 -2.24
N VAL A 69 11.19 -0.09 -1.12
CA VAL A 69 12.18 0.99 -0.98
C VAL A 69 13.56 0.35 -0.88
N SER A 70 14.54 0.89 -1.61
CA SER A 70 15.87 0.28 -1.75
C SER A 70 16.58 0.09 -0.41
N HIS A 71 16.49 1.08 0.48
CA HIS A 71 17.20 1.08 1.76
C HIS A 71 16.36 1.71 2.86
N GLN A 72 16.47 1.13 4.06
CA GLN A 72 16.03 1.79 5.28
C GLN A 72 16.99 2.95 5.58
N LEU A 73 16.47 4.18 5.58
CA LEU A 73 17.27 5.36 5.87
C LEU A 73 17.56 5.46 7.37
N THR A 74 18.79 5.81 7.72
CA THR A 74 19.13 6.21 9.09
C THR A 74 18.59 7.62 9.38
N PRO A 75 18.36 7.98 10.66
CA PRO A 75 17.93 9.35 11.01
C PRO A 75 18.87 10.43 10.46
N LYS A 76 20.18 10.19 10.47
CA LYS A 76 21.18 11.09 9.89
C LYS A 76 20.99 11.28 8.38
N ASN A 77 20.79 10.18 7.64
CA ASN A 77 20.56 10.24 6.19
C ASN A 77 19.24 10.94 5.86
N LEU A 78 18.21 10.77 6.69
CA LEU A 78 16.93 11.46 6.54
C LEU A 78 17.10 12.97 6.70
N MET A 79 17.73 13.41 7.79
CA MET A 79 17.98 14.83 8.06
C MET A 79 18.84 15.48 6.99
N ALA A 80 19.91 14.79 6.54
CA ALA A 80 20.75 15.27 5.47
C ALA A 80 19.96 15.46 4.17
N ARG A 81 19.11 14.49 3.79
CA ARG A 81 18.26 14.58 2.60
C ARG A 81 17.29 15.76 2.68
N ILE A 82 16.63 15.96 3.82
CA ILE A 82 15.70 17.08 4.02
C ILE A 82 16.43 18.41 3.86
N SER A 83 17.57 18.57 4.53
CA SER A 83 18.38 19.80 4.48
C SER A 83 18.89 20.12 3.07
N ILE A 84 19.41 19.11 2.36
CA ILE A 84 19.88 19.26 0.98
C ILE A 84 18.71 19.65 0.06
N CYS A 85 17.57 18.97 0.16
CA CYS A 85 16.39 19.28 -0.66
C CYS A 85 15.89 20.71 -0.41
N ASP A 86 15.79 21.14 0.85
CA ASP A 86 15.37 22.49 1.21
C ASP A 86 16.31 23.57 0.64
N THR A 87 17.62 23.33 0.74
CA THR A 87 18.65 24.23 0.20
C THR A 87 18.58 24.33 -1.33
N LEU A 88 18.45 23.18 -2.01
CA LEU A 88 18.36 23.13 -3.47
C LEU A 88 17.05 23.75 -3.99
N ALA A 89 15.93 23.56 -3.28
CA ALA A 89 14.66 24.16 -3.64
C ALA A 89 14.72 25.70 -3.57
N LYS A 90 15.20 26.24 -2.44
CA LYS A 90 15.40 27.70 -2.26
C LYS A 90 16.33 28.28 -3.31
N ARG A 91 17.43 27.59 -3.62
CA ARG A 91 18.34 28.03 -4.69
C ARG A 91 17.62 28.08 -6.04
N ASN A 92 16.82 27.07 -6.37
CA ASN A 92 16.12 27.01 -7.66
C ASN A 92 15.04 28.10 -7.80
N GLU A 93 14.45 28.57 -6.70
CA GLU A 93 13.52 29.71 -6.70
C GLU A 93 14.24 31.03 -7.03
N ILE A 94 15.50 31.19 -6.59
CA ILE A 94 16.30 32.40 -6.81
C ILE A 94 16.96 32.38 -8.20
N ASP A 95 17.58 31.26 -8.55
CA ASP A 95 18.30 31.05 -9.80
C ASP A 95 17.96 29.66 -10.34
N THR A 96 17.17 29.63 -11.41
CA THR A 96 16.67 28.39 -12.01
C THR A 96 17.80 27.60 -12.69
N PHE A 97 18.47 26.74 -11.92
CA PHE A 97 19.63 25.99 -12.40
C PHE A 97 19.27 24.62 -13.00
N LEU A 98 18.02 24.16 -12.89
CA LEU A 98 17.63 22.83 -13.39
C LEU A 98 17.84 22.65 -14.89
N LYS A 99 17.68 23.73 -15.69
CA LYS A 99 17.97 23.72 -17.14
C LYS A 99 19.47 23.75 -17.47
N LEU A 100 20.33 23.94 -16.48
CA LEU A 100 21.78 23.91 -16.64
C LEU A 100 22.38 22.59 -16.14
N MET A 101 21.55 21.73 -15.54
CA MET A 101 22.00 20.49 -14.94
C MET A 101 22.09 19.39 -16.01
N VAL A 102 23.28 18.80 -16.11
CA VAL A 102 23.50 17.51 -16.76
C VAL A 102 23.59 16.47 -15.65
N THR A 103 22.89 15.35 -15.81
CA THR A 103 22.96 14.21 -14.88
C THR A 103 23.34 12.95 -15.64
N GLY A 104 23.86 11.96 -14.94
CA GLY A 104 24.16 10.66 -15.52
C GLY A 104 24.05 9.56 -14.48
N ASP A 105 23.74 8.36 -14.95
CA ASP A 105 23.61 7.17 -14.11
C ASP A 105 24.01 5.92 -14.90
N GLU A 106 24.34 4.87 -14.15
CA GLU A 106 24.74 3.58 -14.69
C GLU A 106 23.72 2.51 -14.32
N LYS A 107 23.21 1.81 -15.34
CA LYS A 107 22.27 0.71 -15.16
C LYS A 107 22.81 -0.58 -15.73
N ARG A 108 22.88 -1.63 -14.90
CA ARG A 108 23.13 -2.98 -15.39
C ARG A 108 21.85 -3.56 -16.01
N VAL A 109 21.87 -3.79 -17.32
CA VAL A 109 20.77 -4.37 -18.08
C VAL A 109 21.05 -5.83 -18.37
N THR A 110 20.13 -6.71 -18.03
CA THR A 110 20.19 -8.15 -18.35
C THR A 110 19.62 -8.41 -19.74
N TYR A 111 20.25 -9.32 -20.51
CA TYR A 111 19.72 -9.70 -21.84
C TYR A 111 18.33 -10.34 -21.76
N TYR A 112 18.09 -11.18 -20.74
CA TYR A 112 16.80 -11.82 -20.51
C TYR A 112 16.05 -11.09 -19.39
N ASN A 113 15.05 -10.28 -19.75
CA ASN A 113 14.17 -9.66 -18.78
C ASN A 113 13.01 -10.62 -18.45
N ILE A 114 13.19 -11.47 -17.43
CA ILE A 114 12.12 -12.37 -17.00
C ILE A 114 11.09 -11.57 -16.20
N VAL A 115 10.01 -11.19 -16.87
CA VAL A 115 8.84 -10.59 -16.22
C VAL A 115 8.03 -11.70 -15.56
N ARG A 116 7.80 -11.60 -14.25
CA ARG A 116 6.87 -12.48 -13.54
C ARG A 116 5.46 -12.30 -14.12
N LYS A 117 4.97 -13.30 -14.85
CA LYS A 117 3.61 -13.33 -15.37
C LYS A 117 2.66 -13.84 -14.28
N ARG A 118 1.48 -13.23 -14.17
CA ARG A 118 0.38 -13.81 -13.38
C ARG A 118 -0.31 -14.86 -14.23
N SER A 119 -0.44 -16.07 -13.70
CA SER A 119 -1.28 -17.12 -14.28
C SER A 119 -2.58 -17.22 -13.50
N TRP A 120 -3.63 -17.65 -14.20
CA TRP A 120 -4.88 -18.07 -13.56
C TRP A 120 -4.69 -19.51 -13.06
N SER A 121 -5.00 -19.76 -11.80
CA SER A 121 -4.92 -21.10 -11.17
C SER A 121 -6.21 -21.38 -10.40
N LYS A 122 -6.60 -22.66 -10.28
CA LYS A 122 -7.79 -23.06 -9.53
C LYS A 122 -7.57 -22.86 -8.02
N CYS A 123 -8.66 -22.75 -7.27
CA CYS A 123 -8.60 -22.65 -5.82
C CYS A 123 -7.97 -23.92 -5.21
N GLY A 124 -6.89 -23.77 -4.45
CA GLY A 124 -6.14 -24.89 -3.85
C GLY A 124 -5.04 -25.48 -4.74
N GLU A 125 -4.93 -25.04 -5.99
CA GLU A 125 -3.86 -25.46 -6.90
C GLU A 125 -2.55 -24.73 -6.55
N ALA A 126 -1.42 -25.44 -6.61
CA ALA A 126 -0.12 -24.83 -6.38
C ALA A 126 0.16 -23.75 -7.44
N ALA A 127 0.76 -22.64 -7.02
CA ALA A 127 1.19 -21.61 -7.96
C ALA A 127 2.23 -22.18 -8.92
N GLN A 128 2.11 -21.85 -10.21
CA GLN A 128 3.13 -22.21 -11.18
C GLN A 128 4.49 -21.64 -10.77
N THR A 129 5.48 -22.51 -10.64
CA THR A 129 6.84 -22.13 -10.29
C THR A 129 7.59 -21.71 -11.54
N VAL A 130 8.07 -20.46 -11.55
CA VAL A 130 9.01 -19.96 -12.56
C VAL A 130 10.37 -19.89 -11.89
N ALA A 131 11.36 -20.63 -12.43
CA ALA A 131 12.72 -20.57 -11.94
C ALA A 131 13.24 -19.12 -11.99
N LYS A 132 13.83 -18.66 -10.89
CA LYS A 132 14.53 -17.37 -10.88
C LYS A 132 15.75 -17.50 -11.80
N PRO A 133 16.00 -16.56 -12.73
CA PRO A 133 17.17 -16.64 -13.57
C PRO A 133 18.43 -16.62 -12.70
N GLU A 134 19.42 -17.42 -13.09
CA GLU A 134 20.71 -17.47 -12.40
C GLU A 134 21.38 -16.08 -12.41
N LEU A 135 22.12 -15.78 -11.33
CA LEU A 135 22.82 -14.50 -11.15
C LEU A 135 23.89 -14.23 -12.23
N THR A 136 24.28 -15.28 -12.95
CA THR A 136 25.25 -15.39 -14.06
C THR A 136 24.70 -14.97 -15.43
N ALA A 137 23.43 -14.54 -15.53
CA ALA A 137 22.90 -14.02 -16.77
C ALA A 137 23.82 -12.93 -17.36
N LYS A 138 24.11 -13.01 -18.66
CA LYS A 138 24.87 -11.98 -19.38
C LYS A 138 24.25 -10.60 -19.09
N LYS A 139 25.09 -9.63 -18.74
CA LYS A 139 24.69 -8.25 -18.41
C LYS A 139 25.53 -7.29 -19.23
N VAL A 140 24.94 -6.18 -19.62
CA VAL A 140 25.62 -5.02 -20.19
C VAL A 140 25.45 -3.87 -19.23
N LEU A 141 26.52 -3.10 -19.01
CA LEU A 141 26.44 -1.85 -18.27
C LEU A 141 26.06 -0.74 -19.26
N LEU A 142 24.95 -0.09 -19.00
CA LEU A 142 24.47 1.08 -19.73
C LEU A 142 24.82 2.32 -18.92
N CYS A 143 25.68 3.17 -19.43
CA CYS A 143 26.00 4.48 -18.85
C CYS A 143 25.33 5.54 -19.71
N ILE A 144 24.48 6.38 -19.13
CA ILE A 144 23.78 7.45 -19.87
C ILE A 144 24.00 8.77 -19.15
N TRP A 145 24.20 9.84 -19.91
CA TRP A 145 24.17 11.23 -19.49
C TRP A 145 23.07 11.97 -20.24
N TRP A 146 22.30 12.81 -19.55
CA TRP A 146 21.21 13.57 -20.13
C TRP A 146 21.03 14.93 -19.44
N ASP A 147 20.46 15.89 -20.17
CA ASP A 147 20.05 17.19 -19.66
C ASP A 147 18.53 17.39 -19.82
N TRP A 148 18.06 18.63 -19.68
CA TRP A 148 16.64 18.97 -19.87
C TRP A 148 16.16 18.89 -21.33
N LYS A 149 17.07 18.84 -22.33
CA LYS A 149 16.75 18.71 -23.75
C LYS A 149 16.75 17.27 -24.21
N GLY A 150 17.59 16.40 -23.66
CA GLY A 150 17.62 14.99 -24.01
C GLY A 150 18.91 14.27 -23.61
N ILE A 151 19.13 13.12 -24.25
CA ILE A 151 20.31 12.29 -24.04
C ILE A 151 21.51 12.94 -24.71
N ILE A 152 22.64 12.98 -23.98
CA ILE A 152 23.93 13.51 -24.43
C ILE A 152 24.86 12.36 -24.81
N TYR A 153 24.96 11.35 -23.94
CA TYR A 153 25.83 10.18 -24.09
C TYR A 153 25.14 8.93 -23.56
#